data_AF-A0A5K7YHX8-F1
#
_entry.id   AF-A0A5K7YHX8-F1
#
_cell.length_a   1.000
_cell.length_b   1.000
_cell.length_c   1.000
_cell.angle_alpha   90.00
_cell.angle_beta   90.00
_cell.angle_gamma   90.00
#
_symmetry.space_group_name_H-M   'P 1'
#
loop_
_entity.id
_entity.type
_entity.pdbx_description
1 polymer ?
#
loop_
_entity_poly.entity_id
_entity_poly.type
_entity_poly.pdbx_seq_one_letter_code
_entity_poly.pdbx_strand_id
1 'polypeptide(L)'
;MNLLTDNEKISAAEDVQDLILASGQEAVLLRSQPGERLYGSDDATYEEVGPFPLEFVETPPEDLSNKIDAVACVLPDMDIRQEDHIRSEADEFRVQTIEDERLFGVVTHKVLKLVRLHGS
;
A
#
# COMPACT_ATOMS: atom_id res chain seq x y z
N MET A 1 -4.73 20.81 27.30
CA MET A 1 -3.36 20.27 27.20
C MET A 1 -3.21 19.69 25.80
N ASN A 2 -2.40 20.29 24.93
CA ASN A 2 -1.94 19.61 23.72
C ASN A 2 -0.80 18.69 24.14
N LEU A 3 -0.90 17.40 23.83
CA LEU A 3 0.11 16.41 24.23
C LEU A 3 1.47 16.67 23.56
N LEU A 4 1.46 17.32 22.38
CA LEU A 4 2.63 17.62 21.56
C LEU A 4 2.45 18.96 20.83
N THR A 5 3.57 19.64 20.55
CA THR A 5 3.65 20.78 19.63
C THR A 5 3.52 20.31 18.18
N ASP A 6 3.19 21.21 17.26
CA ASP A 6 3.01 20.83 15.85
C ASP A 6 4.33 20.38 15.20
N ASN A 7 5.48 20.92 15.63
CA ASN A 7 6.79 20.44 15.19
C ASN A 7 7.06 19.00 15.61
N GLU A 8 6.72 18.62 16.85
CA GLU A 8 6.94 17.24 17.31
C GLU A 8 6.04 16.24 16.59
N LYS A 9 4.84 16.66 16.16
CA LYS A 9 3.98 15.82 15.31
C LYS A 9 4.55 15.63 13.91
N ILE A 10 5.17 16.67 13.34
CA ILE A 10 5.85 16.58 12.04
C ILE A 10 7.05 15.64 12.15
N SER A 11 7.89 15.80 13.18
CA SER A 11 9.03 14.90 13.40
C SER A 11 8.61 13.45 13.58
N ALA A 12 7.50 13.18 14.28
CA ALA A 12 6.98 11.82 14.40
C ALA A 12 6.54 11.21 13.05
N ALA A 13 6.07 12.03 12.10
CA ALA A 13 5.74 11.57 10.75
C ALA A 13 7.00 11.31 9.92
N GLU A 14 8.00 12.19 10.04
CA GLU A 14 9.32 12.03 9.42
C GLU A 14 10.03 10.75 9.93
N ASP A 15 9.99 10.49 11.24
CA ASP A 15 10.56 9.28 11.84
C ASP A 15 9.92 8.01 11.27
N VAL A 16 8.60 8.00 11.07
CA VAL A 16 7.88 6.86 10.47
C VAL A 16 8.22 6.70 8.99
N GLN A 17 8.34 7.81 8.26
CA GLN A 17 8.81 7.78 6.88
C GLN A 17 10.22 7.18 6.79
N ASP A 18 11.13 7.59 7.66
CA ASP A 18 12.49 7.06 7.71
C ASP A 18 12.49 5.55 8.04
N LEU A 19 11.59 5.07 8.90
CA LEU A 19 11.43 3.63 9.17
C LEU A 19 10.97 2.85 7.93
N ILE A 20 9.97 3.34 7.20
CA ILE A 20 9.49 2.69 5.98
C ILE A 20 10.61 2.64 4.94
N LEU A 21 11.36 3.73 4.78
CA LEU A 21 12.51 3.79 3.87
C LEU A 21 13.65 2.87 4.32
N ALA A 22 13.89 2.75 5.62
CA ALA A 22 14.93 1.89 6.19
C ALA A 22 14.64 0.39 6.02
N SER A 23 13.38 0.00 5.79
CA SER A 23 13.02 -1.38 5.42
C SER A 23 13.73 -1.83 4.14
N GLY A 24 13.97 -0.89 3.21
CA GLY A 24 14.66 -1.15 1.95
C GLY A 24 13.90 -2.06 0.98
N GLN A 25 12.62 -2.33 1.25
CA GLN A 25 11.75 -3.10 0.38
C GLN A 25 11.10 -2.17 -0.67
N GLU A 26 11.02 -2.65 -1.90
CA GLU A 26 10.40 -1.95 -3.02
C GLU A 26 9.37 -2.86 -3.69
N ALA A 27 8.25 -2.29 -4.14
CA ALA A 27 7.29 -2.99 -5.00
C ALA A 27 6.93 -2.13 -6.20
N VAL A 28 6.41 -2.78 -7.23
CA VAL A 28 5.93 -2.13 -8.45
C VAL A 28 4.43 -1.96 -8.37
N LEU A 29 3.96 -0.72 -8.57
CA LEU A 29 2.54 -0.42 -8.66
C LEU A 29 2.04 -0.67 -10.08
N LEU A 30 0.99 -1.47 -10.21
CA LEU A 30 0.31 -1.82 -11.44
C LEU A 30 -1.11 -1.25 -11.39
N ARG A 31 -1.43 -0.36 -12.33
CA ARG A 31 -2.74 0.29 -12.39
C ARG A 31 -3.50 -0.15 -13.62
N SER A 32 -4.77 -0.51 -13.45
CA SER A 32 -5.63 -0.80 -14.58
C SER A 32 -5.84 0.47 -15.42
N GLN A 33 -5.56 0.37 -16.72
CA GLN A 33 -5.92 1.44 -17.65
C GLN A 33 -7.37 1.25 -18.09
N PRO A 34 -8.19 2.32 -18.09
CA PRO A 34 -9.48 2.29 -18.74
C PRO A 34 -9.26 2.24 -20.26
N GLY A 35 -9.10 1.04 -20.82
CA GLY A 35 -9.04 0.83 -22.26
C GLY A 35 -10.36 1.26 -22.91
N GLU A 36 -10.30 1.94 -24.05
CA GLU A 36 -11.47 2.17 -24.90
C GLU A 36 -12.10 0.82 -25.25
N ARG A 37 -13.24 0.51 -24.63
CA ARG A 37 -13.95 -0.76 -24.80
C ARG A 37 -14.60 -0.84 -26.19
N LEU A 38 -13.79 -1.10 -27.21
CA LEU A 38 -14.24 -1.52 -28.52
C LEU A 38 -14.15 -3.04 -28.58
N TYR A 39 -15.29 -3.70 -28.33
CA TYR A 39 -15.51 -5.15 -28.47
C TYR A 39 -14.88 -6.06 -27.39
N GLY A 40 -15.64 -6.29 -26.31
CA GLY A 40 -15.95 -7.65 -25.84
C GLY A 40 -14.82 -8.63 -25.49
N SER A 41 -13.69 -8.19 -24.93
CA SER A 41 -12.76 -9.08 -24.20
C SER A 41 -12.31 -8.41 -22.91
N ASP A 42 -12.45 -9.12 -21.80
CA ASP A 42 -12.29 -8.65 -20.41
C ASP A 42 -10.82 -8.62 -19.93
N ASP A 43 -9.87 -8.44 -20.85
CA ASP A 43 -8.45 -8.35 -20.51
C ASP A 43 -8.12 -6.91 -20.13
N ALA A 44 -8.37 -6.56 -18.86
CA ALA A 44 -7.93 -5.30 -18.29
C ALA A 44 -6.40 -5.19 -18.45
N THR A 45 -5.95 -4.18 -19.20
CA THR A 45 -4.52 -3.91 -19.35
C THR A 45 -4.03 -3.17 -18.11
N TYR A 46 -3.05 -3.74 -17.40
CA TYR A 46 -2.39 -3.10 -16.27
C TYR A 46 -1.09 -2.45 -16.75
N GLU A 47 -0.91 -1.18 -16.43
CA GLU A 47 0.33 -0.45 -16.68
C GLU A 47 1.15 -0.36 -15.38
N GLU A 48 2.45 -0.57 -15.50
CA GLU A 48 3.40 -0.33 -14.41
C GLU A 48 3.60 1.17 -14.23
N VAL A 49 3.09 1.71 -13.12
CA VAL A 49 3.23 3.12 -12.76
C VAL A 49 4.67 3.41 -12.32
N GLY A 50 5.30 2.45 -11.64
CA GLY A 50 6.70 2.51 -11.22
C GLY A 50 6.95 1.83 -9.87
N PRO A 51 8.23 1.71 -9.47
CA PRO A 51 8.60 1.22 -8.15
C PRO A 51 8.30 2.26 -7.06
N PHE A 52 7.93 1.79 -5.87
CA PHE A 52 7.76 2.62 -4.68
C PHE A 52 8.27 1.89 -3.43
N PRO A 53 8.77 2.64 -2.43
CA PRO A 53 9.19 2.05 -1.17
C PRO A 53 7.96 1.68 -0.34
N LEU A 54 8.03 0.52 0.31
CA LEU A 54 7.05 0.08 1.28
C LEU A 54 7.73 -0.74 2.38
N GLU A 55 7.02 -0.92 3.48
CA GLU A 55 7.31 -1.98 4.43
C GLU A 55 6.24 -3.05 4.27
N PHE A 56 6.63 -4.24 3.83
CA PHE A 56 5.75 -5.37 3.58
C PHE A 56 5.78 -6.36 4.75
N VAL A 57 4.59 -6.64 5.30
CA VAL A 57 4.39 -7.57 6.40
C VAL A 57 3.40 -8.64 5.98
N GLU A 58 3.91 -9.84 5.70
CA GLU A 58 3.06 -11.01 5.49
C GLU A 58 2.38 -11.39 6.81
N THR A 59 1.05 -11.44 6.82
CA THR A 59 0.31 -11.71 8.06
C THR A 59 0.13 -13.22 8.24
N PRO A 60 0.41 -13.79 9.43
CA PRO A 60 0.21 -15.21 9.68
C PRO A 60 -1.28 -15.60 9.54
N PRO A 61 -1.60 -16.80 9.03
CA PRO A 61 -2.97 -17.26 8.80
C PRO A 61 -3.90 -17.24 10.02
N GLU A 62 -3.35 -17.30 11.25
CA GLU A 62 -4.14 -17.39 12.49
C GLU A 62 -4.72 -16.04 12.94
N ASP A 63 -4.13 -14.91 12.53
CA ASP A 63 -4.64 -13.57 12.84
C ASP A 63 -5.71 -13.08 11.82
N LEU A 64 -6.02 -13.91 10.82
CA LEU A 64 -6.90 -13.57 9.70
C LEU A 64 -8.37 -13.80 10.00
N SER A 65 -8.98 -12.83 10.66
CA SER A 65 -10.45 -12.73 10.71
C SER A 65 -11.07 -12.22 9.39
N ASN A 66 -10.27 -11.67 8.46
CA ASN A 66 -10.78 -10.85 7.34
C ASN A 66 -10.04 -11.03 5.99
N LYS A 67 -10.01 -12.20 5.34
CA LYS A 67 -9.67 -12.36 3.89
C LYS A 67 -8.51 -11.52 3.29
N ILE A 68 -7.52 -11.15 4.09
CA ILE A 68 -6.33 -10.38 3.70
C ILE A 68 -5.14 -11.32 3.85
N ASP A 69 -4.20 -11.28 2.93
CA ASP A 69 -3.04 -12.18 2.96
C ASP A 69 -1.77 -11.45 3.43
N ALA A 70 -1.73 -10.12 3.25
CA ALA A 70 -0.61 -9.30 3.67
C ALA A 70 -1.04 -7.87 3.98
N VAL A 71 -0.15 -7.15 4.67
CA VAL A 71 -0.26 -5.73 4.94
C VAL A 71 1.00 -5.03 4.43
N ALA A 72 0.83 -3.85 3.83
CA ALA A 72 1.95 -3.01 3.43
C ALA A 72 1.79 -1.58 3.97
N CYS A 73 2.84 -1.05 4.57
CA CYS A 73 2.92 0.35 5.00
C CYS A 73 3.64 1.17 3.93
N VAL A 74 3.01 2.25 3.49
CA VAL A 74 3.52 3.12 2.41
C VAL A 74 3.48 4.58 2.82
N LEU A 75 4.29 5.38 2.14
CA LEU A 75 4.31 6.82 2.38
C LEU A 75 2.94 7.46 2.13
N PRO A 76 2.55 8.48 2.92
CA PRO A 76 1.22 9.08 2.84
C PRO A 76 0.98 9.80 1.50
N ASP A 77 2.04 10.23 0.83
CA ASP A 77 1.99 10.94 -0.46
C ASP A 77 1.83 10.01 -1.66
N MET A 78 1.85 8.68 -1.46
CA MET A 78 1.68 7.74 -2.55
C MET A 78 0.25 7.71 -3.08
N ASP A 79 0.10 7.90 -4.40
CA ASP A 79 -1.16 7.73 -5.13
C ASP A 79 -1.41 6.25 -5.38
N ILE A 80 -1.73 5.52 -4.31
CA ILE A 80 -2.21 4.14 -4.35
C ILE A 80 -3.72 4.14 -4.19
N ARG A 81 -4.41 3.33 -4.98
CA ARG A 81 -5.87 3.26 -5.03
C ARG A 81 -6.34 1.84 -4.72
N GLN A 82 -7.59 1.75 -4.27
CA GLN A 82 -8.24 0.44 -4.19
C GLN A 82 -8.28 -0.18 -5.59
N GLU A 83 -8.14 -1.50 -5.66
CA GLU A 83 -8.02 -2.27 -6.90
C GLU A 83 -6.69 -2.09 -7.66
N ASP A 84 -5.78 -1.22 -7.23
CA ASP A 84 -4.41 -1.26 -7.75
C ASP A 84 -3.75 -2.60 -7.39
N HIS A 85 -2.88 -3.08 -8.27
CA HIS A 85 -2.09 -4.26 -8.07
C HIS A 85 -0.68 -3.86 -7.63
N ILE A 86 -0.10 -4.64 -6.72
CA ILE A 86 1.25 -4.42 -6.18
C ILE A 86 2.02 -5.70 -6.41
N ARG A 87 3.13 -5.58 -7.15
CA ARG A 87 4.04 -6.70 -7.40
C ARG A 87 5.28 -6.53 -6.53
N SER A 88 5.45 -7.45 -5.60
CA SER A 88 6.62 -7.52 -4.70
C SER A 88 7.38 -8.80 -5.01
N GLU A 89 8.66 -8.69 -5.35
CA GLU A 89 9.63 -9.75 -5.74
C GLU A 89 9.08 -11.01 -6.47
N ALA A 90 8.29 -11.85 -5.81
CA ALA A 90 7.74 -13.11 -6.32
C ALA A 90 6.20 -13.20 -6.36
N ASP A 91 5.46 -12.30 -5.70
CA ASP A 91 4.01 -12.37 -5.56
C ASP A 91 3.34 -11.08 -6.06
N GLU A 92 2.14 -11.23 -6.63
CA GLU A 92 1.27 -10.11 -6.98
C GLU A 92 0.10 -10.05 -6.01
N PHE A 93 -0.17 -8.86 -5.50
CA PHE A 93 -1.23 -8.60 -4.54
C PHE A 93 -2.18 -7.54 -5.08
N ARG A 94 -3.45 -7.65 -4.74
CA ARG A 94 -4.44 -6.60 -5.00
C ARG A 94 -4.71 -5.82 -3.72
N VAL A 95 -4.73 -4.49 -3.84
CA VAL A 95 -5.14 -3.59 -2.76
C VAL A 95 -6.65 -3.71 -2.54
N GLN A 96 -7.05 -4.25 -1.40
CA GLN A 96 -8.46 -4.35 -1.01
C GLN A 96 -8.93 -3.07 -0.31
N THR A 97 -8.15 -2.58 0.64
CA THR A 97 -8.48 -1.40 1.44
C THR A 97 -7.22 -0.58 1.71
N ILE A 98 -7.39 0.72 1.83
CA ILE A 98 -6.36 1.69 2.18
C ILE A 98 -6.85 2.42 3.43
N GLU A 99 -6.03 2.42 4.48
CA GLU A 99 -6.32 3.09 5.74
C GLU A 99 -5.23 4.12 6.03
N ASP A 100 -5.62 5.36 6.31
CA ASP A 100 -4.67 6.40 6.73
C ASP A 100 -4.36 6.21 8.22
N GLU A 101 -3.11 5.89 8.57
CA GLU A 101 -2.69 5.77 9.95
C GLU A 101 -2.31 7.14 10.50
N ARG A 102 -2.82 7.46 11.70
CA ARG A 102 -2.68 8.80 12.30
C ARG A 102 -2.04 8.72 13.66
N LEU A 103 -0.85 9.29 13.77
CA LEU A 103 -0.21 9.54 15.05
C LEU A 103 -0.37 11.01 15.42
N PHE A 104 -0.89 11.25 16.62
CA PHE A 104 -1.05 12.59 17.19
C PHE A 104 -1.82 13.60 16.31
N GLY A 105 -2.73 13.10 15.47
CA GLY A 105 -3.57 13.90 14.58
C GLY A 105 -2.97 14.22 13.21
N VAL A 106 -1.76 13.71 12.90
CA VAL A 106 -1.12 13.80 11.59
C VAL A 106 -1.12 12.43 10.93
N VAL A 107 -1.39 12.38 9.62
CA VAL A 107 -1.26 11.14 8.85
C VAL A 107 0.23 10.85 8.66
N THR A 108 0.71 9.73 9.18
CA THR A 108 2.13 9.37 9.10
C THR A 108 2.42 8.45 7.92
N HIS A 109 1.54 7.49 7.68
CA HIS A 109 1.65 6.54 6.58
C HIS A 109 0.26 5.99 6.23
N LYS A 110 0.19 5.26 5.11
CA LYS A 110 -1.00 4.50 4.73
C LYS A 110 -0.73 3.02 4.95
N VAL A 111 -1.73 2.33 5.44
CA VAL A 111 -1.74 0.88 5.61
C VAL A 111 -2.60 0.28 4.50
N LEU A 112 -1.99 -0.57 3.69
CA LEU A 112 -2.65 -1.28 2.60
C LEU A 112 -2.99 -2.68 3.06
N LYS A 113 -4.26 -3.05 2.94
CA LYS A 113 -4.72 -4.43 3.14
C LYS A 113 -4.69 -5.14 1.79
N LEU A 114 -3.85 -6.16 1.69
CA LEU A 114 -3.50 -6.83 0.45
C LEU A 114 -4.09 -8.23 0.40
N VAL A 115 -4.55 -8.62 -0.78
CA VAL A 115 -5.01 -9.99 -1.07
C VAL A 115 -4.10 -10.57 -2.13
N ARG A 116 -3.54 -11.75 -1.88
CA ARG A 116 -2.65 -12.42 -2.83
C ARG A 116 -3.44 -12.86 -4.04
N LEU A 117 -2.94 -12.52 -5.22
CA LEU A 117 -3.47 -13.03 -6.48
C LEU A 117 -2.75 -14.34 -6.79
N HIS A 118 -3.40 -15.46 -6.53
CA HIS A 118 -2.93 -16.74 -7.02
C HIS A 118 -3.16 -16.80 -8.53
N GLY A 119 -2.07 -16.80 -9.31
CA GLY A 119 -2.13 -17.14 -10.72
C GLY A 119 -2.77 -18.52 -10.89
N SER A 120 -3.75 -18.61 -11.78
CA SER A 120 -4.44 -19.86 -12.14
C SER A 120 -3.51 -20.90 -12.75
#